data_AF-A0A820YK32-F1
#
_entry.id   AF-A0A820YK32-F1
#
_cell.length_a   1.000
_cell.length_b   1.000
_cell.length_c   1.000
_cell.angle_alpha   90.00
_cell.angle_beta   90.00
_cell.angle_gamma   90.00
#
_symmetry.space_group_name_H-M   'P 1'
#
loop_
_entity.id
_entity.type
_entity.pdbx_description
1 polymer ?
#
loop_
_entity_poly.entity_id
_entity_poly.type
_entity_poly.pdbx_seq_one_letter_code
_entity_poly.pdbx_strand_id
1 'polypeptide(L)'
;RLSSPQDSNNPSTSQGGVSFNEILKRFNANVPYSGLINAVSSEGLFAENREKLIHSALNTLLDTDTTNNVVDLEFIEDQYLAFRRLLASKAGFQAFTQLPKFRERIGTKIVRSLKLNDDQITYSALEVLNTLLQPMHLDYDLRQEQLNKSSILSTKKFLENLLDIFLKHVKQNTGSLIISSFLDFLTYTLCPPFSETTDGQHFDVLLELVSSNGRIFFKLFQHSSFTIVKGAGAIMKAIIEEGSSDISAHMQDVALSEGAL
;
A
#
# COMPACT_ATOMS: atom_id res chain seq x y z
N ARG A 1 -8.89 -17.49 -53.56
CA ARG A 1 -8.70 -16.05 -53.25
C ARG A 1 -10.08 -15.51 -52.92
N LEU A 2 -10.44 -15.07 -51.72
CA LEU A 2 -9.68 -14.68 -50.53
C LEU A 2 -10.39 -15.24 -49.29
N SER A 3 -9.60 -15.80 -48.39
CA SER A 3 -9.96 -16.10 -47.01
C SER A 3 -9.49 -14.95 -46.12
N SER A 4 -10.35 -14.49 -45.21
CA SER A 4 -10.07 -13.51 -44.16
C SER A 4 -11.13 -13.68 -43.05
N PRO A 5 -10.81 -13.35 -41.78
CA PRO A 5 -10.16 -14.27 -40.84
C PRO A 5 -11.06 -14.64 -39.66
N GLN A 6 -10.70 -15.73 -38.99
CA GLN A 6 -11.32 -16.18 -37.74
C GLN A 6 -11.24 -15.10 -36.65
N ASP A 7 -12.37 -14.86 -35.99
CA ASP A 7 -12.47 -14.10 -34.76
C ASP A 7 -11.52 -14.68 -33.70
N SER A 8 -10.61 -13.83 -33.25
CA SER A 8 -9.67 -14.07 -32.18
C SER A 8 -10.39 -14.20 -30.84
N ASN A 9 -10.10 -15.31 -30.14
CA ASN A 9 -10.42 -15.59 -28.75
C ASN A 9 -10.42 -14.34 -27.84
N ASN A 10 -11.59 -14.01 -27.29
CA ASN A 10 -11.75 -13.02 -26.24
C ASN A 10 -11.79 -13.75 -24.88
N PRO A 11 -10.81 -13.59 -23.98
CA PRO A 11 -10.73 -14.39 -22.76
C PRO A 11 -11.36 -13.63 -21.58
N SER A 12 -12.70 -13.59 -21.44
CA SER A 12 -13.31 -13.01 -20.21
C SER A 12 -14.81 -13.26 -19.97
N THR A 13 -15.41 -14.34 -20.47
CA THR A 13 -16.77 -14.72 -20.05
C THR A 13 -16.74 -15.87 -19.05
N SER A 14 -16.91 -15.55 -17.76
CA SER A 14 -17.24 -16.55 -16.74
C SER A 14 -18.72 -16.95 -16.86
N GLN A 15 -19.04 -18.16 -16.40
CA GLN A 15 -20.37 -18.77 -16.50
C GLN A 15 -21.44 -17.85 -15.88
N GLY A 16 -22.24 -17.17 -16.72
CA GLY A 16 -23.25 -16.19 -16.29
C GLY A 16 -23.29 -14.88 -17.10
N GLY A 17 -22.34 -14.64 -18.00
CA GLY A 17 -22.37 -13.48 -18.92
C GLY A 17 -22.02 -12.13 -18.28
N VAL A 18 -21.56 -12.12 -17.02
CA VAL A 18 -21.09 -10.91 -16.33
C VAL A 18 -19.58 -10.75 -16.58
N SER A 19 -19.14 -9.55 -17.00
CA SER A 19 -17.73 -9.28 -17.24
C SER A 19 -16.94 -9.23 -15.93
N PHE A 20 -15.63 -9.49 -15.99
CA PHE A 20 -14.77 -9.41 -14.80
C PHE A 20 -14.77 -8.00 -14.17
N ASN A 21 -14.79 -6.94 -14.98
CA ASN A 21 -14.88 -5.57 -14.50
C ASN A 21 -16.18 -5.34 -13.70
N GLU A 22 -17.32 -5.81 -14.21
CA GLU A 22 -18.59 -5.71 -13.49
C GLU A 22 -18.60 -6.50 -12.17
N ILE A 23 -17.95 -7.67 -12.13
CA ILE A 23 -17.76 -8.44 -10.87
C ILE A 23 -16.95 -7.61 -9.87
N LEU A 24 -15.89 -6.96 -10.33
CA LEU A 24 -14.99 -6.16 -9.50
C LEU A 24 -15.70 -4.94 -8.90
N LYS A 25 -16.45 -4.20 -9.72
CA LYS A 25 -17.28 -3.07 -9.27
C LYS A 25 -18.31 -3.50 -8.23
N ARG A 26 -19.00 -4.61 -8.47
CA ARG A 26 -19.94 -5.18 -7.49
C ARG A 26 -19.25 -5.58 -6.21
N PHE A 27 -18.07 -6.20 -6.27
CA PHE A 27 -17.31 -6.55 -5.09
C PHE A 27 -16.93 -5.29 -4.28
N ASN A 28 -16.37 -4.27 -4.93
CA ASN A 28 -15.96 -3.03 -4.28
C ASN A 28 -17.14 -2.25 -3.66
N ALA A 29 -18.32 -2.33 -4.27
CA ALA A 29 -19.55 -1.71 -3.76
C ALA A 29 -20.17 -2.46 -2.57
N ASN A 30 -20.00 -3.79 -2.49
CA ASN A 30 -20.66 -4.63 -1.48
C ASN A 30 -19.74 -5.06 -0.33
N VAL A 31 -18.42 -4.89 -0.46
CA VAL A 31 -17.47 -5.20 0.61
C VAL A 31 -16.97 -3.88 1.21
N PRO A 32 -17.12 -3.68 2.54
CA PRO A 32 -16.73 -2.43 3.18
C PRO A 32 -15.22 -2.20 3.07
N TYR A 33 -14.81 -0.94 3.23
CA TYR A 33 -13.39 -0.60 3.24
C TYR A 33 -12.67 -1.41 4.33
N SER A 34 -13.24 -1.63 5.51
CA SER A 34 -12.60 -2.46 6.54
C SER A 34 -12.32 -3.92 6.11
N GLY A 35 -12.83 -4.37 4.96
CA GLY A 35 -12.58 -5.68 4.39
C GLY A 35 -13.50 -6.75 4.95
N LEU A 36 -13.12 -8.02 4.77
CA LEU A 36 -13.91 -9.18 5.18
C LEU A 36 -13.72 -9.53 6.68
N ILE A 37 -13.86 -8.54 7.57
CA ILE A 37 -13.58 -8.69 9.03
C ILE A 37 -14.47 -9.76 9.69
N ASN A 38 -15.75 -9.79 9.33
CA ASN A 38 -16.73 -10.74 9.88
C ASN A 38 -16.81 -12.05 9.08
N ALA A 39 -15.92 -12.27 8.10
CA ALA A 39 -15.85 -13.55 7.42
C ALA A 39 -15.25 -14.66 8.31
N VAL A 40 -14.82 -14.33 9.52
CA VAL A 40 -14.55 -15.25 10.62
C VAL A 40 -15.89 -15.86 11.07
N SER A 41 -16.33 -16.90 10.38
CA SER A 41 -17.25 -17.84 10.99
C SER A 41 -16.44 -18.66 11.99
N SER A 42 -16.87 -18.59 13.25
CA SER A 42 -16.72 -19.63 14.29
C SER A 42 -16.07 -20.91 13.79
N GLU A 43 -14.96 -21.31 14.43
CA GLU A 43 -14.26 -22.59 14.25
C GLU A 43 -15.20 -23.70 13.79
N GLY A 44 -15.05 -24.15 12.54
CA GLY A 44 -15.93 -25.13 11.93
C GLY A 44 -15.52 -25.47 10.50
N LEU A 45 -16.04 -26.60 10.01
CA LEU A 45 -15.74 -27.24 8.71
C LEU A 45 -15.82 -26.29 7.48
N PHE A 46 -16.47 -25.13 7.60
CA PHE A 46 -16.69 -24.18 6.51
C PHE A 46 -15.68 -23.01 6.45
N ALA A 47 -14.78 -22.86 7.44
CA ALA A 47 -13.77 -21.80 7.47
C ALA A 47 -12.70 -21.99 6.38
N GLU A 48 -12.22 -23.22 6.16
CA GLU A 48 -11.23 -23.54 5.12
C GLU A 48 -11.69 -23.17 3.71
N ASN A 49 -12.99 -23.26 3.44
CA ASN A 49 -13.55 -22.93 2.12
C ASN A 49 -13.46 -21.43 1.82
N ARG A 50 -13.47 -20.55 2.84
CA ARG A 50 -13.39 -19.10 2.62
C ARG A 50 -11.97 -18.62 2.36
N GLU A 51 -10.99 -19.19 3.05
CA GLU A 51 -9.57 -18.90 2.81
C GLU A 51 -9.18 -19.24 1.36
N LYS A 52 -9.57 -20.43 0.88
CA LYS A 52 -9.35 -20.86 -0.51
C LYS A 52 -9.99 -19.90 -1.51
N LEU A 53 -11.20 -19.39 -1.23
CA LEU A 53 -11.87 -18.41 -2.08
C LEU A 53 -11.13 -17.07 -2.11
N ILE A 54 -10.63 -16.59 -0.96
CA ILE A 54 -9.83 -15.36 -0.88
C ILE A 54 -8.52 -15.52 -1.66
N HIS A 55 -7.82 -16.63 -1.48
CA HIS A 55 -6.58 -16.92 -2.21
C HIS A 55 -6.82 -17.06 -3.71
N SER A 56 -7.92 -17.69 -4.13
CA SER A 56 -8.31 -17.78 -5.53
C SER A 56 -8.63 -16.42 -6.15
N ALA A 57 -9.37 -15.57 -5.43
CA ALA A 57 -9.66 -14.20 -5.86
C ALA A 57 -8.39 -13.36 -5.99
N LEU A 58 -7.48 -13.45 -5.01
CA LEU A 58 -6.19 -12.76 -5.05
C LEU A 58 -5.33 -13.23 -6.24
N ASN A 59 -5.23 -14.53 -6.49
CA ASN A 59 -4.52 -15.05 -7.67
C ASN A 59 -5.13 -14.53 -8.96
N THR A 60 -6.47 -14.51 -9.06
CA THR A 60 -7.19 -13.97 -10.23
C THR A 60 -6.83 -12.51 -10.47
N LEU A 61 -6.83 -11.67 -9.43
CA LEU A 61 -6.42 -10.26 -9.54
C LEU A 61 -4.95 -10.10 -9.93
N LEU A 62 -4.07 -10.98 -9.45
CA LEU A 62 -2.65 -10.98 -9.81
C LEU A 62 -2.41 -11.47 -11.25
N ASP A 63 -3.25 -12.36 -11.77
CA ASP A 63 -3.18 -12.91 -13.14
C ASP A 63 -3.78 -11.94 -14.16
N THR A 64 -4.67 -11.05 -13.70
CA THR A 64 -5.32 -10.07 -14.55
C THR A 64 -4.35 -8.95 -14.90
N ASP A 65 -3.90 -8.95 -16.15
CA ASP A 65 -2.97 -7.95 -16.66
C ASP A 65 -3.63 -6.56 -16.76
N THR A 66 -2.84 -5.55 -16.42
CA THR A 66 -3.23 -4.12 -16.51
C THR A 66 -2.55 -3.41 -17.67
N THR A 67 -1.91 -4.16 -18.56
CA THR A 67 -0.98 -3.64 -19.58
C THR A 67 -1.43 -3.92 -21.01
N ASN A 68 -2.73 -4.10 -21.25
CA ASN A 68 -3.26 -4.16 -22.61
C ASN A 68 -2.96 -2.83 -23.36
N ASN A 69 -2.98 -2.86 -24.70
CA ASN A 69 -2.62 -1.72 -25.57
C ASN A 69 -3.40 -0.42 -25.28
N VAL A 70 -4.51 -0.51 -24.53
CA VAL A 70 -5.22 0.62 -23.94
C VAL A 70 -5.20 0.44 -22.42
N VAL A 71 -4.55 1.38 -21.72
CA VAL A 71 -4.51 1.39 -20.25
C VAL A 71 -5.85 1.92 -19.74
N ASP A 72 -6.61 1.06 -19.07
CA ASP A 72 -7.86 1.42 -18.39
C ASP A 72 -7.56 1.75 -16.92
N LEU A 73 -7.50 3.04 -16.59
CA LEU A 73 -7.13 3.53 -15.27
C LEU A 73 -8.19 3.18 -14.20
N GLU A 74 -9.47 3.25 -14.55
CA GLU A 74 -10.58 2.91 -13.66
C GLU A 74 -10.52 1.42 -13.30
N PHE A 75 -10.26 0.57 -14.29
CA PHE A 75 -10.10 -0.86 -14.05
C PHE A 75 -8.88 -1.21 -13.18
N ILE A 76 -7.79 -0.43 -13.28
CA ILE A 76 -6.61 -0.60 -12.42
C ILE A 76 -6.94 -0.20 -10.98
N GLU A 77 -7.61 0.93 -10.80
CA GLU A 77 -8.08 1.40 -9.50
C GLU A 77 -8.98 0.35 -8.84
N ASP A 78 -9.98 -0.14 -9.55
CA ASP A 78 -10.91 -1.16 -9.08
C ASP A 78 -10.18 -2.44 -8.60
N GLN A 79 -9.08 -2.81 -9.26
CA GLN A 79 -8.25 -3.95 -8.83
C GLN A 79 -7.53 -3.67 -7.52
N TYR A 80 -6.95 -2.48 -7.34
CA TYR A 80 -6.30 -2.11 -6.08
C TYR A 80 -7.30 -2.01 -4.91
N LEU A 81 -8.49 -1.45 -5.17
CA LEU A 81 -9.58 -1.40 -4.21
C LEU A 81 -10.03 -2.80 -3.77
N ALA A 82 -10.03 -3.77 -4.69
CA ALA A 82 -10.36 -5.15 -4.38
C ALA A 82 -9.22 -5.87 -3.64
N PHE A 83 -7.96 -5.70 -4.07
CA PHE A 83 -6.78 -6.20 -3.37
C PHE A 83 -6.81 -5.77 -1.91
N ARG A 84 -6.97 -4.48 -1.67
CA ARG A 84 -6.99 -3.91 -0.33
C ARG A 84 -8.05 -4.57 0.56
N ARG A 85 -9.28 -4.73 0.07
CA ARG A 85 -10.39 -5.37 0.82
C ARG A 85 -10.13 -6.85 1.12
N LEU A 86 -9.51 -7.57 0.19
CA LEU A 86 -9.15 -8.98 0.38
C LEU A 86 -7.98 -9.13 1.37
N LEU A 87 -6.95 -8.30 1.23
CA LEU A 87 -5.75 -8.28 2.07
C LEU A 87 -6.03 -7.84 3.52
N ALA A 88 -7.09 -7.05 3.75
CA ALA A 88 -7.52 -6.68 5.09
C ALA A 88 -7.99 -7.88 5.95
N SER A 89 -8.41 -8.99 5.31
CA SER A 89 -8.75 -10.23 6.02
C SER A 89 -7.51 -10.98 6.50
N LYS A 90 -7.64 -11.81 7.54
CA LYS A 90 -6.53 -12.65 8.04
C LYS A 90 -5.89 -13.50 6.94
N ALA A 91 -6.72 -14.19 6.16
CA ALA A 91 -6.27 -15.04 5.04
C ALA A 91 -5.55 -14.24 3.96
N GLY A 92 -6.04 -13.04 3.61
CA GLY A 92 -5.41 -12.18 2.62
C GLY A 92 -4.10 -11.57 3.12
N PHE A 93 -4.07 -11.10 4.37
CA PHE A 93 -2.87 -10.54 4.99
C PHE A 93 -1.72 -11.56 5.04
N GLN A 94 -2.05 -12.81 5.38
CA GLN A 94 -1.12 -13.94 5.39
C GLN A 94 -0.69 -14.38 3.99
N ALA A 95 -1.60 -14.32 3.01
CA ALA A 95 -1.33 -14.71 1.64
C ALA A 95 -0.13 -13.98 1.01
N PHE A 96 0.14 -12.73 1.43
CA PHE A 96 1.27 -11.98 0.91
C PHE A 96 2.60 -12.72 1.06
N THR A 97 2.82 -13.42 2.17
CA THR A 97 4.08 -14.15 2.42
C THR A 97 3.97 -15.65 2.19
N GLN A 98 2.75 -16.19 2.17
CA GLN A 98 2.48 -17.63 2.08
C GLN A 98 2.15 -18.11 0.67
N LEU A 99 1.51 -17.28 -0.16
CA LEU A 99 1.19 -17.68 -1.53
C LEU A 99 2.42 -17.59 -2.44
N PRO A 100 2.67 -18.62 -3.28
CA PRO A 100 3.81 -18.63 -4.19
C PRO A 100 3.85 -17.40 -5.10
N LYS A 101 5.01 -16.74 -5.16
CA LYS A 101 5.29 -15.56 -6.00
C LYS A 101 4.39 -14.34 -5.75
N PHE A 102 3.54 -14.34 -4.71
CA PHE A 102 2.62 -13.24 -4.47
C PHE A 102 3.35 -11.90 -4.38
N ARG A 103 4.41 -11.83 -3.54
CA ARG A 103 5.22 -10.62 -3.30
C ARG A 103 5.78 -10.02 -4.59
N GLU A 104 6.38 -10.86 -5.43
CA GLU A 104 6.96 -10.47 -6.71
C GLU A 104 5.89 -9.92 -7.66
N ARG A 105 4.75 -10.61 -7.76
CA ARG A 105 3.67 -10.28 -8.68
C ARG A 105 2.98 -8.97 -8.29
N ILE A 106 2.61 -8.82 -7.01
CA ILE A 106 1.99 -7.57 -6.53
C ILE A 106 2.98 -6.40 -6.58
N GLY A 107 4.24 -6.62 -6.22
CA GLY A 107 5.30 -5.60 -6.29
C GLY A 107 5.52 -5.11 -7.72
N THR A 108 5.61 -6.03 -8.68
CA THR A 108 5.71 -5.69 -10.11
C THR A 108 4.51 -4.88 -10.57
N LYS A 109 3.29 -5.27 -10.17
CA LYS A 109 2.06 -4.55 -10.51
C LYS A 109 2.09 -3.13 -9.95
N ILE A 110 2.42 -2.95 -8.66
CA ILE A 110 2.55 -1.64 -8.00
C ILE A 110 3.60 -0.77 -8.72
N VAL A 111 4.81 -1.27 -8.94
CA VAL A 111 5.87 -0.49 -9.61
C VAL A 111 5.46 -0.07 -11.03
N ARG A 112 4.74 -0.91 -11.77
CA ARG A 112 4.22 -0.55 -13.09
C ARG A 112 3.14 0.54 -12.99
N SER A 113 2.21 0.39 -12.05
CA SER A 113 1.11 1.35 -11.85
C SER A 113 1.60 2.72 -11.40
N LEU A 114 2.61 2.79 -10.54
CA LEU A 114 3.23 4.07 -10.12
C LEU A 114 3.84 4.84 -11.31
N LYS A 115 4.31 4.13 -12.34
CA LYS A 115 4.86 4.77 -13.56
C LYS A 115 3.79 5.42 -14.44
N LEU A 116 2.51 5.14 -14.21
CA LEU A 116 1.41 5.80 -14.92
C LEU A 116 1.26 7.27 -14.51
N ASN A 117 1.85 7.68 -13.38
CA ASN A 117 1.74 9.03 -12.82
C ASN A 117 0.30 9.51 -12.64
N ASP A 118 -0.60 8.59 -12.33
CA ASP A 118 -1.99 8.88 -11.98
C ASP A 118 -2.15 8.91 -10.46
N ASP A 119 -2.73 9.99 -9.94
CA ASP A 119 -2.83 10.24 -8.50
C ASP A 119 -3.74 9.22 -7.81
N GLN A 120 -4.84 8.82 -8.47
CA GLN A 120 -5.82 7.90 -7.89
C GLN A 120 -5.28 6.46 -7.82
N ILE A 121 -4.58 6.03 -8.87
CA ILE A 121 -3.87 4.74 -8.89
C ILE A 121 -2.74 4.75 -7.86
N THR A 122 -1.99 5.84 -7.76
CA THR A 122 -0.90 5.98 -6.79
C THR A 122 -1.42 5.86 -5.36
N TYR A 123 -2.49 6.59 -5.04
CA TYR A 123 -3.17 6.50 -3.75
C TYR A 123 -3.65 5.06 -3.48
N SER A 124 -4.35 4.44 -4.42
CA SER A 124 -4.88 3.08 -4.24
C SER A 124 -3.78 2.02 -4.07
N ALA A 125 -2.64 2.18 -4.73
CA ALA A 125 -1.48 1.32 -4.56
C ALA A 125 -0.83 1.48 -3.17
N LEU A 126 -0.72 2.71 -2.66
CA LEU A 126 -0.25 2.98 -1.29
C LEU A 126 -1.18 2.35 -0.25
N GLU A 127 -2.49 2.42 -0.45
CA GLU A 127 -3.46 1.81 0.45
C GLU A 127 -3.33 0.28 0.52
N VAL A 128 -2.97 -0.37 -0.59
CA VAL A 128 -2.60 -1.81 -0.58
C VAL A 128 -1.35 -2.06 0.25
N LEU A 129 -0.31 -1.23 0.13
CA LEU A 129 0.90 -1.36 0.95
C LEU A 129 0.59 -1.16 2.44
N ASN A 130 -0.17 -0.12 2.80
CA ASN A 130 -0.58 0.15 4.17
C ASN A 130 -1.37 -1.01 4.78
N THR A 131 -2.26 -1.62 3.99
CA THR A 131 -3.02 -2.81 4.43
C THR A 131 -2.12 -4.01 4.72
N LEU A 132 -0.95 -4.10 4.08
CA LEU A 132 0.04 -5.14 4.34
C LEU A 132 1.00 -4.80 5.49
N LEU A 133 1.17 -3.51 5.79
CA LEU A 133 2.02 -3.03 6.90
C LEU A 133 1.32 -3.11 8.26
N GLN A 134 0.01 -2.85 8.31
CA GLN A 134 -0.78 -2.91 9.54
C GLN A 134 -2.00 -3.82 9.36
N PRO A 135 -2.12 -4.90 10.15
CA PRO A 135 -3.29 -5.78 10.14
C PRO A 135 -4.59 -5.02 10.45
N MET A 136 -5.63 -5.29 9.65
CA MET A 136 -6.99 -4.73 9.84
C MET A 136 -7.97 -5.75 10.46
N HIS A 137 -7.47 -6.86 10.98
CA HIS A 137 -8.25 -7.94 11.59
C HIS A 137 -7.82 -8.17 13.04
N LEU A 138 -8.72 -8.78 13.82
CA LEU A 138 -8.48 -9.13 15.22
C LEU A 138 -7.52 -10.33 15.34
N ASP A 139 -6.85 -10.44 16.50
CA ASP A 139 -5.96 -11.56 16.85
C ASP A 139 -4.90 -11.86 15.78
N TYR A 140 -4.27 -10.79 15.30
CA TYR A 140 -3.26 -10.88 14.24
C TYR A 140 -1.92 -11.43 14.77
N ASP A 141 -1.21 -12.13 13.90
CA ASP A 141 0.11 -12.68 14.20
C ASP A 141 1.19 -11.61 14.00
N LEU A 142 1.84 -11.16 15.08
CA LEU A 142 2.95 -10.18 15.02
C LEU A 142 4.08 -10.65 14.12
N ARG A 143 4.37 -11.95 14.07
CA ARG A 143 5.39 -12.50 13.17
C ARG A 143 4.98 -12.34 11.72
N GLN A 144 3.69 -12.47 11.41
CA GLN A 144 3.20 -12.24 10.05
C GLN A 144 3.33 -10.77 9.65
N GLU A 145 3.05 -9.83 10.56
CA GLU A 145 3.28 -8.40 10.34
C GLU A 145 4.76 -8.11 10.07
N GLN A 146 5.68 -8.64 10.89
CA GLN A 146 7.13 -8.52 10.69
C GLN A 146 7.57 -9.02 9.31
N LEU A 147 7.07 -10.19 8.89
CA LEU A 147 7.39 -10.75 7.57
C LEU A 147 6.87 -9.88 6.41
N ASN A 148 5.68 -9.30 6.57
CA ASN A 148 5.12 -8.39 5.58
C ASN A 148 5.96 -7.11 5.48
N LYS A 149 6.28 -6.47 6.62
CA LYS A 149 7.12 -5.27 6.68
C LYS A 149 8.49 -5.51 6.07
N SER A 150 9.19 -6.58 6.48
CA SER A 150 10.49 -6.93 5.92
C SER A 150 10.43 -7.12 4.40
N SER A 151 9.36 -7.75 3.89
CA SER A 151 9.19 -7.93 2.45
C SER A 151 9.00 -6.62 1.70
N ILE A 152 8.19 -5.69 2.23
CA ILE A 152 7.90 -4.38 1.62
C ILE A 152 9.13 -3.47 1.67
N LEU A 153 9.86 -3.48 2.79
CA LEU A 153 11.01 -2.62 3.05
C LEU A 153 12.33 -3.15 2.46
N SER A 154 12.32 -4.36 1.89
CA SER A 154 13.51 -5.06 1.40
C SER A 154 14.30 -4.32 0.30
N THR A 155 13.65 -3.44 -0.47
CA THR A 155 14.26 -2.79 -1.64
C THR A 155 14.41 -1.29 -1.42
N LYS A 156 15.62 -0.83 -1.06
CA LYS A 156 15.92 0.60 -0.87
C LYS A 156 15.46 1.47 -2.05
N LYS A 157 15.73 1.03 -3.29
CA LYS A 157 15.34 1.79 -4.48
C LYS A 157 13.82 1.98 -4.62
N PHE A 158 13.04 1.01 -4.16
CA PHE A 158 11.59 1.12 -4.15
C PHE A 158 11.14 2.18 -3.13
N LEU A 159 11.72 2.18 -1.93
CA LEU A 159 11.45 3.18 -0.89
C LEU A 159 11.81 4.60 -1.34
N GLU A 160 12.97 4.76 -1.99
CA GLU A 160 13.38 6.03 -2.60
C GLU A 160 12.34 6.53 -3.61
N ASN A 161 11.85 5.65 -4.50
CA ASN A 161 10.86 6.05 -5.49
C ASN A 161 9.52 6.45 -4.85
N LEU A 162 9.08 5.77 -3.78
CA LEU A 162 7.87 6.17 -3.06
C LEU A 162 8.06 7.52 -2.36
N LEU A 163 9.23 7.73 -1.75
CA LEU A 163 9.58 8.99 -1.12
C LEU A 163 9.62 10.13 -2.15
N ASP A 164 10.18 9.91 -3.34
CA ASP A 164 10.19 10.91 -4.41
C ASP A 164 8.78 11.35 -4.82
N ILE A 165 7.82 10.42 -4.90
CA ILE A 165 6.41 10.71 -5.16
C ILE A 165 5.83 11.58 -4.04
N PHE A 166 6.04 11.21 -2.78
CA PHE A 166 5.61 12.01 -1.63
C PHE A 166 6.21 13.41 -1.68
N LEU A 167 7.53 13.53 -1.85
CA LEU A 167 8.24 14.80 -1.90
C LEU A 167 7.71 15.70 -3.02
N LYS A 168 7.39 15.14 -4.19
CA LYS A 168 6.77 15.86 -5.30
C LYS A 168 5.43 16.48 -4.87
N HIS A 169 4.53 15.70 -4.27
CA HIS A 169 3.22 16.19 -3.84
C HIS A 169 3.31 17.23 -2.73
N VAL A 170 4.20 17.05 -1.74
CA VAL A 170 4.41 18.05 -0.68
C VAL A 170 4.97 19.36 -1.26
N LYS A 171 5.94 19.29 -2.18
CA LYS A 171 6.50 20.50 -2.83
C LYS A 171 5.46 21.25 -3.66
N GLN A 172 4.55 20.53 -4.29
CA GLN A 172 3.52 21.10 -5.17
C GLN A 172 2.24 21.50 -4.43
N ASN A 173 2.09 21.14 -3.14
CA ASN A 173 0.85 21.27 -2.38
C ASN A 173 -0.35 20.57 -3.08
N THR A 174 -0.12 19.37 -3.60
CA THR A 174 -1.14 18.54 -4.27
C THR A 174 -1.26 17.17 -3.60
N GLY A 175 -2.21 16.34 -4.05
CA GLY A 175 -2.25 14.93 -3.67
C GLY A 175 -2.42 14.68 -2.17
N SER A 176 -3.29 15.43 -1.47
CA SER A 176 -3.45 15.29 -0.01
C SER A 176 -3.75 13.86 0.44
N LEU A 177 -4.49 13.07 -0.36
CA LEU A 177 -4.73 11.65 -0.06
C LEU A 177 -3.45 10.80 -0.18
N ILE A 178 -2.60 11.07 -1.17
CA ILE A 178 -1.29 10.43 -1.34
C ILE A 178 -0.39 10.80 -0.16
N ILE A 179 -0.33 12.09 0.21
CA ILE A 179 0.43 12.57 1.38
C ILE A 179 -0.05 11.85 2.64
N SER A 180 -1.36 11.80 2.89
CA SER A 180 -1.92 11.13 4.06
C SER A 180 -1.59 9.64 4.08
N SER A 181 -1.79 8.94 2.97
CA SER A 181 -1.51 7.50 2.86
C SER A 181 -0.02 7.19 3.01
N PHE A 182 0.86 8.07 2.53
CA PHE A 182 2.30 7.92 2.73
C PHE A 182 2.73 8.23 4.18
N LEU A 183 2.08 9.17 4.86
CA LEU A 183 2.30 9.38 6.29
C LEU A 183 1.85 8.16 7.11
N ASP A 184 0.77 7.48 6.72
CA ASP A 184 0.36 6.21 7.33
C ASP A 184 1.42 5.12 7.08
N PHE A 185 1.95 5.03 5.85
CA PHE A 185 3.06 4.11 5.52
C PHE A 185 4.27 4.33 6.45
N LEU A 186 4.69 5.59 6.62
CA LEU A 186 5.79 5.94 7.50
C LEU A 186 5.44 5.69 8.98
N THR A 187 4.20 5.96 9.39
CA THR A 187 3.74 5.73 10.77
C THR A 187 3.81 4.25 11.11
N TYR A 188 3.31 3.38 10.22
CA TYR A 188 3.33 1.93 10.43
C TYR A 188 4.74 1.33 10.42
N THR A 189 5.74 2.04 9.92
CA THR A 189 7.10 1.52 9.78
C THR A 189 8.08 2.16 10.77
N LEU A 190 7.92 3.44 11.12
CA LEU A 190 8.86 4.20 11.93
C LEU A 190 8.32 4.65 13.30
N CYS A 191 7.00 4.65 13.52
CA CYS A 191 6.44 5.20 14.77
C CYS A 191 5.97 4.10 15.74
N PRO A 192 6.24 4.24 17.05
CA PRO A 192 5.65 3.36 18.06
C PRO A 192 4.11 3.44 18.11
N PRO A 193 3.41 2.34 18.44
CA PRO A 193 3.95 1.01 18.72
C PRO A 193 4.25 0.20 17.44
N PHE A 194 3.91 0.72 16.26
CA PHE A 194 3.99 -0.03 15.01
C PHE A 194 5.44 -0.37 14.60
N SER A 195 6.40 0.50 14.90
CA SER A 195 7.81 0.25 14.60
C SER A 195 8.40 -0.96 15.33
N GLU A 196 7.77 -1.45 16.40
CA GLU A 196 8.25 -2.63 17.17
C GLU A 196 8.29 -3.92 16.34
N THR A 197 7.54 -3.99 15.24
CA THR A 197 7.55 -5.12 14.28
C THR A 197 8.34 -4.81 13.01
N THR A 198 9.02 -3.67 12.94
CA THR A 198 9.95 -3.35 11.85
C THR A 198 11.33 -3.91 12.20
N ASP A 199 11.94 -4.67 11.29
CA ASP A 199 13.32 -5.14 11.45
C ASP A 199 14.29 -3.94 11.56
N GLY A 200 15.25 -4.00 12.49
CA GLY A 200 16.15 -2.88 12.77
C GLY A 200 16.93 -2.38 11.56
N GLN A 201 17.39 -3.27 10.66
CA GLN A 201 18.11 -2.83 9.46
C GLN A 201 17.19 -2.09 8.50
N HIS A 202 15.96 -2.56 8.35
CA HIS A 202 14.96 -1.88 7.52
C HIS A 202 14.50 -0.56 8.12
N PHE A 203 14.38 -0.50 9.45
CA PHE A 203 14.08 0.70 10.21
C PHE A 203 15.15 1.77 9.98
N ASP A 204 16.43 1.44 10.21
CA ASP A 204 17.56 2.37 10.07
C ASP A 204 17.66 2.92 8.64
N VAL A 205 17.54 2.07 7.62
CA VAL A 205 17.58 2.49 6.21
C VAL A 205 16.45 3.45 5.88
N LEU A 206 15.23 3.19 6.36
CA LEU A 206 14.10 4.06 6.11
C LEU A 206 14.21 5.37 6.90
N LEU A 207 14.66 5.33 8.15
CA LEU A 207 14.88 6.51 8.98
C LEU A 207 15.94 7.42 8.36
N GLU A 208 17.04 6.88 7.84
CA GLU A 208 18.07 7.62 7.12
C GLU A 208 17.51 8.31 5.87
N LEU A 209 16.71 7.60 5.05
CA LEU A 209 16.08 8.17 3.85
C LEU A 209 15.14 9.33 4.18
N VAL A 210 14.32 9.17 5.22
CA VAL A 210 13.32 10.14 5.63
C VAL A 210 13.99 11.36 6.29
N SER A 211 14.96 11.13 7.18
CA SER A 211 15.70 12.20 7.86
C SER A 211 16.54 13.06 6.90
N SER A 212 17.14 12.45 5.87
CA SER A 212 17.82 13.18 4.79
C SER A 212 16.90 14.17 4.05
N ASN A 213 15.58 13.98 4.15
CA ASN A 213 14.56 14.85 3.58
C ASN A 213 13.73 15.58 4.65
N GLY A 214 14.18 15.58 5.92
CA GLY A 214 13.41 16.03 7.09
C GLY A 214 12.82 17.44 6.95
N ARG A 215 13.52 18.34 6.26
CA ARG A 215 13.04 19.70 5.98
C ARG A 215 11.66 19.76 5.34
N ILE A 216 11.32 18.80 4.48
CA ILE A 216 10.04 18.80 3.77
C ILE A 216 8.84 18.65 4.73
N PHE A 217 9.03 17.97 5.87
CA PHE A 217 7.98 17.73 6.84
C PHE A 217 7.56 19.00 7.56
N PHE A 218 8.43 20.02 7.67
CA PHE A 218 8.04 21.31 8.23
C PHE A 218 6.97 22.03 7.40
N LYS A 219 6.98 21.85 6.07
CA LYS A 219 5.93 22.38 5.20
C LYS A 219 4.55 21.79 5.53
N LEU A 220 4.51 20.54 6.00
CA LEU A 220 3.25 19.88 6.33
C LEU A 220 2.58 20.46 7.57
N PHE A 221 3.29 21.17 8.45
CA PHE A 221 2.67 21.87 9.58
C PHE A 221 1.77 23.03 9.15
N GLN A 222 1.90 23.51 7.91
CA GLN A 222 1.03 24.54 7.33
C GLN A 222 -0.13 23.94 6.52
N HIS A 223 -0.26 22.61 6.45
CA HIS A 223 -1.29 21.95 5.66
C HIS A 223 -2.68 22.11 6.32
N SER A 224 -3.73 22.28 5.51
CA SER A 224 -5.10 22.51 6.00
C SER A 224 -5.71 21.32 6.75
N SER A 225 -5.31 20.10 6.40
CA SER A 225 -5.71 18.87 7.08
C SER A 225 -4.90 18.62 8.35
N PHE A 226 -5.58 18.65 9.49
CA PHE A 226 -4.98 18.37 10.79
C PHE A 226 -4.43 16.93 10.92
N THR A 227 -4.98 15.97 10.19
CA THR A 227 -4.46 14.59 10.15
C THR A 227 -3.05 14.57 9.55
N ILE A 228 -2.81 15.33 8.47
CA ILE A 228 -1.48 15.44 7.85
C ILE A 228 -0.50 16.14 8.79
N VAL A 229 -0.93 17.23 9.44
CA VAL A 229 -0.13 17.96 10.44
C VAL A 229 0.30 17.01 11.57
N LYS A 230 -0.62 16.21 12.11
CA LYS A 230 -0.35 15.22 13.15
C LYS A 230 0.58 14.11 12.68
N GLY A 231 0.34 13.56 11.49
CA GLY A 231 1.18 12.53 10.91
C GLY A 231 2.62 13.02 10.74
N ALA A 232 2.81 14.22 10.16
CA ALA A 232 4.12 14.84 10.04
C ALA A 232 4.80 15.05 11.41
N GLY A 233 4.05 15.47 12.44
CA GLY A 233 4.55 15.58 13.80
C GLY A 233 5.02 14.25 14.39
N ALA A 234 4.29 13.16 14.16
CA ALA A 234 4.67 11.82 14.61
C ALA A 234 5.96 11.33 13.93
N ILE A 235 6.10 11.55 12.61
CA ILE A 235 7.32 11.19 11.88
C ILE A 235 8.51 12.02 12.37
N MET A 236 8.33 13.34 12.53
CA MET A 236 9.37 14.24 13.05
C MET A 236 9.83 13.83 14.44
N LYS A 237 8.90 13.44 15.31
CA LYS A 237 9.21 12.90 16.64
C LYS A 237 10.07 11.64 16.52
N ALA A 238 9.69 10.68 15.69
CA ALA A 238 10.46 9.46 15.48
C ALA A 238 11.88 9.76 14.95
N ILE A 239 12.04 10.71 14.01
CA ILE A 239 13.38 11.13 13.53
C ILE A 239 14.24 11.69 14.67
N ILE A 240 13.67 12.50 15.55
CA ILE A 240 14.42 13.14 16.64
C ILE A 240 14.79 12.14 17.74
N GLU A 241 13.86 11.25 18.10
CA GLU A 241 14.02 10.31 19.21
C GLU A 241 14.85 9.07 18.84
N GLU A 242 14.72 8.57 17.60
CA GLU A 242 15.37 7.33 17.14
C GLU A 242 16.59 7.61 16.24
N GLY A 243 16.77 8.85 15.81
CA GLY A 243 17.91 9.27 15.00
C GLY A 243 19.22 9.30 15.78
N SER A 244 20.35 9.24 15.07
CA SER A 244 21.65 9.51 15.67
C SER A 244 21.74 10.95 16.16
N SER A 245 22.70 11.24 17.05
CA SER A 245 22.95 12.61 17.53
C SER A 245 23.14 13.62 16.39
N ASP A 246 23.75 13.18 15.30
CA ASP A 246 24.01 14.02 14.12
C ASP A 246 22.71 14.33 13.36
N ILE A 247 21.81 13.34 13.25
CA ILE A 247 20.47 13.54 12.67
C ILE A 247 19.66 14.49 13.56
N SER A 248 19.66 14.30 14.88
CA SER A 248 18.93 15.16 15.79
C SER A 248 19.45 16.60 15.75
N ALA A 249 20.77 16.81 15.70
CA ALA A 249 21.38 18.14 15.57
C ALA A 249 21.02 18.78 14.22
N HIS A 250 21.10 18.03 13.12
CA HIS A 250 20.66 18.51 11.81
C HIS A 250 19.18 18.93 11.84
N MET A 251 18.32 18.13 12.47
CA MET A 251 16.90 18.45 12.56
C MET A 251 16.61 19.70 13.38
N GLN A 252 17.39 19.96 14.43
CA GLN A 252 17.30 21.21 15.22
C GLN A 252 17.66 22.43 14.37
N ASP A 253 18.76 22.37 13.60
CA ASP A 253 19.15 23.43 12.68
C ASP A 253 18.08 23.73 11.63
N VAL A 254 17.48 22.66 11.06
CA VAL A 254 16.39 22.81 10.10
C VAL A 254 15.16 23.43 10.77
N ALA A 255 14.79 23.00 11.98
CA ALA A 255 13.66 23.58 12.72
C ALA A 255 13.83 25.09 12.95
N LEU A 256 15.03 25.51 13.40
CA LEU A 256 15.38 26.91 13.59
C LEU A 256 15.27 27.70 12.27
N SER A 257 15.70 27.12 11.16
CA SER A 257 15.63 27.76 9.85
C SER A 257 14.20 27.93 9.32
N GLU A 258 13.29 27.02 9.69
CA GLU A 258 11.87 27.06 9.29
C GLU A 258 11.00 27.86 10.28
N GLY A 259 11.59 28.37 11.37
CA GLY A 259 10.88 29.12 12.41
C GLY A 259 9.94 28.26 13.26
N ALA A 260 10.19 26.95 13.29
CA ALA A 260 9.47 26.02 14.16
C ALA A 260 10.13 26.05 15.56
N LEU A 261 9.56 26.86 16.46
CA LEU A 261 9.91 26.93 17.88
C LEU A 261 8.77 26.33 18.74
#